data_AF-A0A1I2V5K0-F1
#
_entry.id   AF-A0A1I2V5K0-F1
#
_cell.length_a   1.000
_cell.length_b   1.000
_cell.length_c   1.000
_cell.angle_alpha   90.00
_cell.angle_beta   90.00
_cell.angle_gamma   90.00
#
_symmetry.space_group_name_H-M   'P 1'
#
loop_
_entity.id
_entity.type
_entity.pdbx_description
1 polymer ?
#
loop_
_entity_poly.entity_id
_entity_poly.type
_entity_poly.pdbx_seq_one_letter_code
_entity_poly.pdbx_strand_id
1 'polypeptide(L)'
;MTSKEYRLALWKEYLKKVDFISEREKENLDAIAKKYFDDQSFLLEIYKAFAKNLDYLEDQETHVHYEKDGSDYILALENIETVFDREHFAKVIAAMLDLLEEMLPLGTVVDLDPETMKLAGEKVNEEKAKTGGELIDVDAVENFRMVITHRFLGSDGKYYYPYAGVVYPTGMPGSREVFYFTRAFVENIVKKGYEDELELQFQYMMKKELIVNKGMCTVGYTSPETAIELNKKITSGKLHEAC
;
A
#
# COMPACT_ATOMS: atom_id res chain seq x y z
N MET A 1 18.61 -15.32 -2.29
CA MET A 1 17.25 -15.19 -1.73
C MET A 1 16.37 -14.54 -2.78
N THR A 2 15.24 -15.14 -3.14
CA THR A 2 14.30 -14.61 -4.16
C THR A 2 13.33 -13.58 -3.57
N SER A 3 12.66 -12.80 -4.43
CA SER A 3 11.57 -11.88 -4.01
C SER A 3 10.46 -12.60 -3.23
N LYS A 4 10.15 -13.85 -3.60
CA LYS A 4 9.16 -14.68 -2.92
C LYS A 4 9.62 -15.14 -1.54
N GLU A 5 10.85 -15.62 -1.45
CA GLU A 5 11.43 -16.10 -0.20
C GLU A 5 11.48 -15.00 0.86
N TYR A 6 11.93 -13.78 0.52
CA TYR A 6 12.06 -12.73 1.52
C TYR A 6 10.70 -12.21 2.00
N ARG A 7 9.71 -12.06 1.11
CA ARG A 7 8.37 -11.55 1.48
C ARG A 7 7.65 -12.50 2.43
N LEU A 8 7.68 -13.80 2.15
CA LEU A 8 7.14 -14.82 3.05
C LEU A 8 7.93 -14.92 4.36
N ALA A 9 9.25 -14.71 4.33
CA ALA A 9 10.05 -14.66 5.54
C ALA A 9 9.66 -13.47 6.44
N LEU A 10 9.49 -12.28 5.85
CA LEU A 10 9.03 -11.09 6.59
C LEU A 10 7.63 -11.27 7.16
N TRP A 11 6.72 -11.89 6.42
CA TRP A 11 5.38 -12.23 6.91
C TRP A 11 5.45 -13.12 8.18
N LYS A 12 6.28 -14.15 8.15
CA LYS A 12 6.51 -15.01 9.33
C LYS A 12 7.17 -14.26 10.48
N GLU A 13 8.09 -13.34 10.20
CA GLU A 13 8.69 -12.48 11.23
C GLU A 13 7.66 -11.54 11.85
N TYR A 14 6.74 -10.98 11.05
CA TYR A 14 5.61 -10.19 11.52
C TYR A 14 4.71 -11.00 12.46
N LEU A 15 4.23 -12.17 12.03
CA LEU A 15 3.36 -13.03 12.85
C LEU A 15 3.98 -13.42 14.21
N LYS A 16 5.31 -13.62 14.27
CA LYS A 16 6.01 -13.89 15.53
C LYS A 16 5.94 -12.74 16.53
N LYS A 17 5.82 -11.50 16.07
CA LYS A 17 5.69 -10.30 16.91
C LYS A 17 4.25 -9.98 17.29
N VAL A 18 3.28 -10.54 16.58
CA VAL A 18 1.87 -10.39 16.92
C VAL A 18 1.58 -11.20 18.20
N ASP A 19 1.15 -10.51 19.25
CA ASP A 19 0.87 -11.07 20.58
C ASP A 19 -0.63 -11.21 20.90
N PHE A 20 -1.49 -10.60 20.08
CA PHE A 20 -2.95 -10.62 20.23
C PHE A 20 -3.67 -11.79 19.54
N ILE A 21 -2.93 -12.73 18.93
CA ILE A 21 -3.47 -13.97 18.36
C ILE A 21 -2.64 -15.18 18.81
N SER A 22 -3.28 -16.34 18.88
CA SER A 22 -2.66 -17.62 19.23
C SER A 22 -1.77 -18.19 18.11
N GLU A 23 -0.92 -19.17 18.43
CA GLU A 23 -0.08 -19.84 17.43
C GLU A 23 -0.91 -20.57 16.36
N ARG A 24 -2.06 -21.16 16.73
CA ARG A 24 -2.98 -21.79 15.76
C ARG A 24 -3.55 -20.78 14.77
N GLU A 25 -3.88 -19.59 15.26
CA GLU A 25 -4.35 -18.49 14.41
C GLU A 25 -3.23 -17.95 13.52
N LYS A 26 -1.98 -17.87 14.00
CA LYS A 26 -0.82 -17.52 13.15
C LYS A 26 -0.61 -18.51 12.02
N GLU A 27 -0.75 -19.82 12.29
CA GLU A 27 -0.68 -20.85 11.26
C GLU A 27 -1.77 -20.67 10.20
N ASN A 28 -2.99 -20.33 10.63
CA ASN A 28 -4.10 -20.01 9.75
C ASN A 28 -3.78 -18.83 8.83
N LEU A 29 -3.31 -17.72 9.40
CA LEU A 29 -2.95 -16.53 8.64
C LEU A 29 -1.75 -16.77 7.70
N ASP A 30 -0.77 -17.60 8.08
CA ASP A 30 0.33 -18.02 7.20
C ASP A 30 -0.16 -18.88 6.04
N ALA A 31 -1.19 -19.70 6.23
CA ALA A 31 -1.82 -20.46 5.15
C ALA A 31 -2.56 -19.54 4.16
N ILE A 32 -3.36 -18.59 4.67
CA ILE A 32 -4.07 -17.59 3.86
C ILE A 32 -3.08 -16.75 3.04
N ALA A 33 -2.03 -16.22 3.68
CA ALA A 33 -1.02 -15.40 3.03
C ALA A 33 -0.30 -16.11 1.88
N LYS A 34 0.01 -17.41 2.03
CA LYS A 34 0.61 -18.21 0.95
C LYS A 34 -0.34 -18.42 -0.22
N LYS A 35 -1.64 -18.57 0.06
CA LYS A 35 -2.67 -18.81 -0.96
C LYS A 35 -2.85 -17.61 -1.87
N TYR A 36 -2.79 -16.41 -1.30
CA TYR A 36 -2.91 -15.14 -2.01
C TYR A 36 -1.57 -14.45 -2.25
N PHE A 37 -0.45 -15.18 -2.20
CA PHE A 37 0.86 -14.59 -2.40
C PHE A 37 1.02 -14.05 -3.84
N ASP A 38 0.66 -14.88 -4.82
CA ASP A 38 0.84 -14.56 -6.24
C ASP A 38 -0.31 -13.66 -6.78
N ASP A 39 -1.51 -13.75 -6.20
CA ASP A 39 -2.66 -12.88 -6.47
C ASP A 39 -3.33 -12.42 -5.17
N GLN A 40 -3.28 -11.11 -4.92
CA GLN A 40 -3.80 -10.48 -3.70
C GLN A 40 -5.18 -9.85 -3.88
N SER A 41 -5.84 -10.07 -5.04
CA SER A 41 -7.11 -9.43 -5.38
C SER A 41 -8.17 -9.64 -4.30
N PHE A 42 -8.31 -10.88 -3.80
CA PHE A 42 -9.27 -11.17 -2.75
C PHE A 42 -8.90 -10.55 -1.39
N LEU A 43 -7.62 -10.51 -1.02
CA LEU A 43 -7.18 -9.79 0.19
C LEU A 43 -7.51 -8.29 0.09
N LEU A 44 -7.40 -7.70 -1.09
CA LEU A 44 -7.79 -6.32 -1.34
C LEU A 44 -9.32 -6.14 -1.26
N GLU A 45 -10.11 -7.10 -1.72
CA GLU A 45 -11.57 -7.11 -1.54
C GLU A 45 -11.95 -7.18 -0.06
N ILE A 46 -11.30 -8.04 0.72
CA ILE A 46 -11.47 -8.10 2.19
C ILE A 46 -11.18 -6.74 2.82
N TYR A 47 -10.05 -6.11 2.48
CA TYR A 47 -9.73 -4.78 2.99
C TYR A 47 -10.80 -3.74 2.62
N LYS A 48 -11.30 -3.76 1.38
CA LYS A 48 -12.38 -2.87 0.92
C LYS A 48 -13.69 -3.13 1.66
N ALA A 49 -14.04 -4.39 1.91
CA ALA A 49 -15.22 -4.77 2.68
C ALA A 49 -15.13 -4.30 4.13
N PHE A 50 -13.97 -4.52 4.77
CA PHE A 50 -13.65 -3.98 6.09
C PHE A 50 -13.81 -2.46 6.16
N ALA A 51 -13.23 -1.73 5.20
CA ALA A 51 -13.32 -0.27 5.15
C ALA A 51 -14.76 0.24 4.94
N LYS A 52 -15.56 -0.49 4.17
CA LYS A 52 -16.98 -0.20 3.91
C LYS A 52 -17.93 -0.80 4.96
N ASN A 53 -17.39 -1.50 5.96
CA ASN A 53 -18.14 -2.15 7.02
C ASN A 53 -19.18 -3.18 6.50
N LEU A 54 -18.84 -3.87 5.41
CA LEU A 54 -19.65 -4.95 4.85
C LEU A 54 -19.56 -6.20 5.73
N ASP A 55 -20.62 -7.02 5.71
CA ASP A 55 -20.75 -8.11 6.68
C ASP A 55 -20.05 -9.40 6.27
N TYR A 56 -19.92 -9.70 4.97
CA TYR A 56 -19.38 -10.97 4.51
C TYR A 56 -18.75 -10.93 3.12
N LEU A 57 -17.66 -11.67 2.93
CA LEU A 57 -17.08 -12.04 1.64
C LEU A 57 -16.52 -13.47 1.72
N GLU A 58 -16.65 -14.24 0.64
CA GLU A 58 -16.05 -15.57 0.54
C GLU A 58 -15.48 -15.81 -0.86
N ASP A 59 -14.28 -16.36 -0.89
CA ASP A 59 -13.68 -16.92 -2.07
C ASP A 59 -14.02 -18.41 -2.16
N GLN A 60 -14.94 -18.73 -3.07
CA GLN A 60 -15.50 -20.08 -3.23
C GLN A 60 -14.46 -21.12 -3.67
N GLU A 61 -13.37 -20.72 -4.32
CA GLU A 61 -12.32 -21.65 -4.77
C GLU A 61 -11.40 -22.04 -3.62
N THR A 62 -11.20 -21.10 -2.71
CA THR A 62 -10.15 -21.19 -1.70
C THR A 62 -10.68 -21.42 -0.29
N HIS A 63 -11.99 -21.25 -0.10
CA HIS A 63 -12.71 -21.32 1.17
C HIS A 63 -12.15 -20.36 2.23
N VAL A 64 -11.53 -19.26 1.79
CA VAL A 64 -11.21 -18.14 2.66
C VAL A 64 -12.40 -17.21 2.70
N HIS A 65 -12.80 -16.80 3.89
CA HIS A 65 -13.86 -15.83 4.06
C HIS A 65 -13.52 -14.77 5.11
N TYR A 66 -14.13 -13.61 4.90
CA TYR A 66 -14.17 -12.50 5.82
C TYR A 66 -15.60 -12.37 6.33
N GLU A 67 -15.75 -12.20 7.64
CA GLU A 67 -17.03 -11.95 8.27
C GLU A 67 -16.91 -10.85 9.32
N LYS A 68 -17.94 -10.02 9.42
CA LYS A 68 -18.12 -9.08 10.52
C LYS A 68 -19.31 -9.51 11.37
N ASP A 69 -19.03 -10.00 12.57
CA ASP A 69 -20.03 -10.37 13.56
C ASP A 69 -20.03 -9.35 14.71
N GLY A 70 -21.00 -8.44 14.71
CA GLY A 70 -21.10 -7.37 15.71
C GLY A 70 -19.88 -6.43 15.68
N SER A 71 -19.06 -6.49 16.74
CA SER A 71 -17.81 -5.73 16.88
C SER A 71 -16.58 -6.45 16.33
N ASP A 72 -16.74 -7.75 16.04
CA ASP A 72 -15.65 -8.66 15.77
C ASP A 72 -15.48 -8.83 14.27
N TYR A 73 -14.23 -9.00 13.86
CA TYR A 73 -13.83 -9.18 12.48
C TYR A 73 -13.14 -10.53 12.38
N ILE A 74 -13.65 -11.39 11.52
CA ILE A 74 -13.23 -12.78 11.40
C ILE A 74 -12.56 -12.95 10.05
N LEU A 75 -11.38 -13.55 10.06
CA LEU A 75 -10.73 -14.07 8.87
C LEU A 75 -10.56 -15.57 9.05
N ALA A 76 -11.12 -16.34 8.13
CA ALA A 76 -11.21 -17.78 8.27
C ALA A 76 -10.75 -18.49 7.01
N LEU A 77 -10.20 -19.68 7.20
CA LEU A 77 -9.87 -20.64 6.15
C LEU A 77 -10.44 -21.99 6.59
N GLU A 78 -11.34 -22.53 5.79
CA GLU A 78 -12.08 -23.75 6.11
C GLU A 78 -12.76 -23.65 7.49
N ASN A 79 -12.33 -24.44 8.49
CA ASN A 79 -12.92 -24.51 9.82
C ASN A 79 -12.06 -23.80 10.89
N ILE A 80 -11.07 -23.01 10.48
CA ILE A 80 -10.20 -22.27 11.39
C ILE A 80 -10.48 -20.79 11.24
N GLU A 81 -11.06 -20.22 12.28
CA GLU A 81 -11.34 -18.79 12.40
C GLU A 81 -10.22 -18.10 13.16
N THR A 82 -9.95 -16.86 12.78
CA THR A 82 -9.15 -15.94 13.55
C THR A 82 -9.97 -14.69 13.79
N VAL A 83 -10.19 -14.36 15.06
CA VAL A 83 -11.10 -13.30 15.48
C VAL A 83 -10.29 -12.10 15.94
N PHE A 84 -10.70 -10.91 15.50
CA PHE A 84 -10.02 -9.66 15.77
C PHE A 84 -11.02 -8.58 16.21
N ASP A 85 -10.57 -7.64 17.03
CA ASP A 85 -11.21 -6.33 17.06
C ASP A 85 -10.84 -5.53 15.79
N ARG A 86 -11.50 -4.38 15.60
CA ARG A 86 -11.29 -3.51 14.44
C ARG A 86 -9.84 -3.07 14.24
N GLU A 87 -9.13 -2.74 15.32
CA GLU A 87 -7.77 -2.21 15.25
C GLU A 87 -6.79 -3.31 14.86
N HIS A 88 -6.91 -4.48 15.48
CA HIS A 88 -6.10 -5.65 15.19
C HIS A 88 -6.35 -6.18 13.77
N PHE A 89 -7.61 -6.23 13.32
CA PHE A 89 -7.93 -6.63 11.96
C PHE A 89 -7.26 -5.69 10.95
N ALA A 90 -7.42 -4.38 11.13
CA ALA A 90 -6.83 -3.36 10.26
C ALA A 90 -5.30 -3.53 10.15
N LYS A 91 -4.62 -3.76 11.28
CA LYS A 91 -3.17 -3.98 11.32
C LYS A 91 -2.77 -5.23 10.54
N VAL A 92 -3.46 -6.35 10.75
CA VAL A 92 -3.12 -7.64 10.13
C VAL A 92 -3.37 -7.62 8.63
N ILE A 93 -4.54 -7.16 8.18
CA ILE A 93 -4.85 -7.16 6.74
C ILE A 93 -3.94 -6.20 5.97
N ALA A 94 -3.65 -5.01 6.53
CA ALA A 94 -2.73 -4.06 5.92
C ALA A 94 -1.29 -4.61 5.86
N ALA A 95 -0.79 -5.20 6.96
CA ALA A 95 0.53 -5.81 6.98
C ALA A 95 0.64 -6.99 6.00
N MET A 96 -0.42 -7.81 5.87
CA MET A 96 -0.46 -8.92 4.91
C MET A 96 -0.34 -8.38 3.48
N LEU A 97 -1.16 -7.40 3.10
CA LEU A 97 -1.08 -6.76 1.79
C LEU A 97 0.30 -6.10 1.55
N ASP A 98 0.79 -5.28 2.47
CA ASP A 98 2.06 -4.56 2.34
C ASP A 98 3.27 -5.50 2.25
N LEU A 99 3.31 -6.58 3.03
CA LEU A 99 4.44 -7.51 3.04
C LEU A 99 4.44 -8.43 1.81
N LEU A 100 3.26 -8.89 1.39
CA LEU A 100 3.11 -9.75 0.23
C LEU A 100 3.26 -8.97 -1.07
N GLU A 101 3.00 -7.67 -1.13
CA GLU A 101 3.15 -6.86 -2.35
C GLU A 101 4.59 -6.88 -2.89
N GLU A 102 4.77 -7.05 -4.21
CA GLU A 102 6.08 -6.88 -4.84
C GLU A 102 6.43 -5.39 -4.95
N MET A 103 7.63 -5.01 -4.48
CA MET A 103 8.11 -3.64 -4.62
C MET A 103 8.73 -3.42 -5.99
N LEU A 104 8.33 -2.33 -6.65
CA LEU A 104 8.94 -1.92 -7.91
C LEU A 104 10.30 -1.26 -7.64
N PRO A 105 11.36 -1.59 -8.41
CA PRO A 105 12.65 -0.95 -8.28
C PRO A 105 12.62 0.50 -8.78
N LEU A 106 13.62 1.29 -8.36
CA LEU A 106 13.83 2.64 -8.90
C LEU A 106 14.04 2.60 -10.42
N GLY A 107 13.63 3.67 -11.10
CA GLY A 107 13.68 3.76 -12.56
C GLY A 107 12.58 2.98 -13.28
N THR A 108 11.70 2.30 -12.54
CA THR A 108 10.50 1.69 -13.13
C THR A 108 9.60 2.78 -13.68
N VAL A 109 9.18 2.62 -14.94
CA VAL A 109 8.21 3.46 -15.62
C VAL A 109 6.83 2.82 -15.51
N VAL A 110 5.87 3.57 -15.02
CA VAL A 110 4.48 3.13 -14.78
C VAL A 110 3.50 4.09 -15.42
N ASP A 111 2.36 3.56 -15.83
CA ASP A 111 1.17 4.35 -16.14
C ASP A 111 0.24 4.28 -14.92
N LEU A 112 -0.19 5.43 -14.44
CA LEU A 112 -1.14 5.54 -13.34
C LEU A 112 -2.57 5.50 -13.87
N ASP A 113 -3.47 4.91 -13.09
CA ASP A 113 -4.89 4.79 -13.40
C ASP A 113 -5.52 6.18 -13.67
N PRO A 114 -5.98 6.46 -14.90
CA PRO A 114 -6.45 7.78 -15.28
C PRO A 114 -7.65 8.25 -14.44
N GLU A 115 -8.55 7.34 -14.08
CA GLU A 115 -9.75 7.69 -13.31
C GLU A 115 -9.40 8.10 -11.88
N THR A 116 -8.50 7.37 -11.22
CA THR A 116 -7.95 7.74 -9.91
C THR A 116 -7.22 9.07 -9.97
N MET A 117 -6.47 9.33 -11.05
CA MET A 117 -5.73 10.57 -11.24
C MET A 117 -6.64 11.78 -11.52
N LYS A 118 -7.72 11.61 -12.29
CA LYS A 118 -8.75 12.64 -12.48
C LYS A 118 -9.40 13.02 -11.15
N LEU A 119 -9.84 12.02 -10.37
CA LEU A 119 -10.41 12.25 -9.03
C LEU A 119 -9.44 13.00 -8.11
N ALA A 120 -8.15 12.68 -8.17
CA ALA A 120 -7.12 13.40 -7.41
C ALA A 120 -6.96 14.85 -7.91
N GLY A 121 -6.93 15.06 -9.22
CA GLY A 121 -6.81 16.38 -9.84
C GLY A 121 -8.02 17.29 -9.60
N GLU A 122 -9.23 16.76 -9.61
CA GLU A 122 -10.47 17.48 -9.26
C GLU A 122 -10.41 18.01 -7.82
N LYS A 123 -9.98 17.19 -6.86
CA LYS A 123 -9.79 17.63 -5.47
C LYS A 123 -8.73 18.71 -5.32
N VAL A 124 -7.65 18.63 -6.10
CA VAL A 124 -6.62 19.69 -6.15
C VAL A 124 -7.22 20.98 -6.71
N ASN A 125 -8.03 20.89 -7.76
CA ASN A 125 -8.74 22.03 -8.34
C ASN A 125 -9.70 22.68 -7.33
N GLU A 126 -10.42 21.91 -6.53
CA GLU A 126 -11.27 22.44 -5.46
C GLU A 126 -10.48 23.25 -4.42
N GLU A 127 -9.31 22.78 -3.98
CA GLU A 127 -8.45 23.52 -3.03
C GLU A 127 -7.81 24.75 -3.69
N LYS A 128 -7.41 24.65 -4.96
CA LYS A 128 -6.86 25.79 -5.72
C LYS A 128 -7.91 26.87 -5.99
N ALA A 129 -9.15 26.48 -6.28
CA ALA A 129 -10.26 27.42 -6.44
C ALA A 129 -10.49 28.27 -5.18
N LYS A 130 -10.26 27.70 -3.98
CA LYS A 130 -10.32 28.44 -2.70
C LYS A 130 -9.16 29.41 -2.50
N THR A 131 -8.00 29.12 -3.08
CA THR A 131 -6.77 29.91 -2.92
C THR A 131 -6.46 30.82 -4.11
N GLY A 132 -7.32 30.83 -5.15
CA GLY A 132 -7.12 31.60 -6.38
C GLY A 132 -6.00 31.06 -7.27
N GLY A 133 -5.64 29.78 -7.12
CA GLY A 133 -4.61 29.12 -7.91
C GLY A 133 -5.10 28.68 -9.30
N GLU A 134 -4.16 28.51 -10.22
CA GLU A 134 -4.44 28.04 -11.58
C GLU A 134 -4.92 26.57 -11.58
N LEU A 135 -6.12 26.36 -12.13
CA LEU A 135 -6.74 25.04 -12.25
C LEU A 135 -6.00 24.18 -13.27
N ILE A 136 -5.96 22.89 -13.01
CA ILE A 136 -5.37 21.88 -13.87
C ILE A 136 -6.47 21.33 -14.77
N ASP A 137 -6.25 21.31 -16.08
CA ASP A 137 -7.13 20.60 -17.02
C ASP A 137 -6.84 19.10 -16.91
N VAL A 138 -7.60 18.41 -16.07
CA VAL A 138 -7.45 16.97 -15.80
C VAL A 138 -7.89 16.11 -16.99
N ASP A 139 -8.76 16.63 -17.85
CA ASP A 139 -9.29 15.92 -19.02
C ASP A 139 -8.32 15.96 -20.21
N ALA A 140 -7.43 16.97 -20.25
CA ALA A 140 -6.38 17.06 -21.25
C ALA A 140 -5.23 16.02 -21.07
N VAL A 141 -5.18 15.32 -19.94
CA VAL A 141 -4.13 14.33 -19.66
C VAL A 141 -4.60 12.92 -20.04
N GLU A 142 -4.19 12.45 -21.21
CA GLU A 142 -4.54 11.11 -21.70
C GLU A 142 -3.86 9.98 -20.92
N ASN A 143 -2.65 10.20 -20.40
CA ASN A 143 -1.90 9.20 -19.64
C ASN A 143 -0.96 9.85 -18.62
N PHE A 144 -1.07 9.42 -17.36
CA PHE A 144 -0.18 9.82 -16.27
C PHE A 144 1.01 8.87 -16.18
N ARG A 145 2.00 9.06 -17.08
CA ARG A 145 3.22 8.25 -17.10
C ARG A 145 4.29 8.80 -16.17
N MET A 146 4.77 7.95 -15.27
CA MET A 146 5.67 8.32 -14.19
C MET A 146 6.90 7.42 -14.16
N VAL A 147 8.06 7.97 -13.77
CA VAL A 147 9.24 7.19 -13.36
C VAL A 147 9.34 7.20 -11.85
N ILE A 148 9.45 6.04 -11.22
CA ILE A 148 9.71 5.91 -9.78
C ILE A 148 11.13 6.38 -9.49
N THR A 149 11.27 7.46 -8.72
CA THR A 149 12.57 8.04 -8.34
C THR A 149 12.85 7.93 -6.85
N HIS A 150 11.82 7.68 -6.04
CA HIS A 150 11.93 7.53 -4.59
C HIS A 150 11.05 6.40 -4.09
N ARG A 151 11.42 5.82 -2.95
CA ARG A 151 10.68 4.73 -2.28
C ARG A 151 10.74 4.88 -0.78
N PHE A 152 9.79 4.24 -0.10
CA PHE A 152 9.76 4.13 1.37
C PHE A 152 9.79 5.49 2.10
N LEU A 153 8.96 6.43 1.66
CA LEU A 153 8.93 7.82 2.15
C LEU A 153 7.98 7.94 3.34
N GLY A 154 8.48 8.08 4.56
CA GLY A 154 7.66 8.19 5.79
C GLY A 154 7.28 9.63 6.12
N SER A 155 6.10 9.86 6.73
CA SER A 155 5.64 11.23 7.08
C SER A 155 5.33 11.51 8.55
N ASP A 156 5.08 10.48 9.36
CA ASP A 156 4.66 10.70 10.76
C ASP A 156 4.91 9.51 11.71
N GLY A 157 5.73 8.54 11.31
CA GLY A 157 6.02 7.34 12.13
C GLY A 157 4.92 6.29 12.16
N LYS A 158 3.72 6.58 11.61
CA LYS A 158 2.63 5.60 11.45
C LYS A 158 2.46 5.18 9.99
N TYR A 159 2.66 6.11 9.06
CA TYR A 159 2.44 5.86 7.63
C TYR A 159 3.64 6.21 6.75
N TYR A 160 3.75 5.49 5.64
CA TYR A 160 4.73 5.78 4.60
C TYR A 160 4.14 5.62 3.18
N TYR A 161 4.69 6.37 2.23
CA TYR A 161 4.43 6.20 0.81
C TYR A 161 5.43 5.20 0.23
N PRO A 162 4.96 4.15 -0.46
CA PRO A 162 5.86 3.18 -1.07
C PRO A 162 6.62 3.79 -2.25
N TYR A 163 6.03 4.75 -2.97
CA TYR A 163 6.63 5.38 -4.15
C TYR A 163 6.46 6.89 -4.17
N ALA A 164 7.47 7.58 -4.72
CA ALA A 164 7.26 8.85 -5.38
C ALA A 164 8.04 8.90 -6.70
N GLY A 165 7.56 9.69 -7.63
CA GLY A 165 8.08 9.74 -8.99
C GLY A 165 7.89 11.06 -9.67
N VAL A 166 8.39 11.13 -10.89
CA VAL A 166 8.37 12.31 -11.76
C VAL A 166 7.77 11.96 -13.11
N VAL A 167 7.24 12.95 -13.80
CA VAL A 167 6.60 12.75 -15.12
C VAL A 167 7.64 12.25 -16.12
N TYR A 168 7.32 11.22 -16.89
CA TYR A 168 8.15 10.72 -17.99
C TYR A 168 7.67 11.31 -19.33
N PRO A 169 8.58 11.65 -20.28
CA PRO A 169 10.05 11.58 -20.20
C PRO A 169 10.71 12.85 -19.65
N THR A 170 9.92 13.86 -19.29
CA THR A 170 10.40 15.22 -18.96
C THR A 170 11.21 15.29 -17.67
N GLY A 171 11.01 14.35 -16.74
CA GLY A 171 11.70 14.32 -15.46
C GLY A 171 11.31 15.50 -14.56
N MET A 172 12.30 16.12 -13.93
CA MET A 172 12.15 17.28 -13.04
C MET A 172 12.64 18.57 -13.74
N PRO A 173 11.78 19.28 -14.49
CA PRO A 173 12.14 20.58 -15.04
C PRO A 173 12.13 21.63 -13.94
N GLY A 174 13.27 21.82 -13.25
CA GLY A 174 13.53 22.94 -12.34
C GLY A 174 12.75 22.97 -11.01
N SER A 175 11.60 22.30 -10.91
CA SER A 175 10.88 22.09 -9.64
C SER A 175 11.37 20.82 -8.95
N ARG A 176 11.47 20.87 -7.61
CA ARG A 176 11.77 19.70 -6.76
C ARG A 176 10.54 18.83 -6.49
N GLU A 177 9.45 19.05 -7.23
CA GLU A 177 8.18 18.40 -6.94
C GLU A 177 8.19 16.97 -7.46
N VAL A 178 7.91 16.04 -6.56
CA VAL A 178 7.68 14.62 -6.87
C VAL A 178 6.23 14.28 -6.53
N PHE A 179 5.63 13.39 -7.31
CA PHE A 179 4.29 12.89 -7.04
C PHE A 179 4.38 11.61 -6.23
N TYR A 180 3.68 11.57 -5.10
CA TYR A 180 3.64 10.42 -4.18
C TYR A 180 2.47 9.51 -4.56
N PHE A 181 2.70 8.21 -4.62
CA PHE A 181 1.67 7.25 -5.00
C PHE A 181 1.91 5.87 -4.40
N THR A 182 0.88 5.03 -4.50
CA THR A 182 0.90 3.64 -4.06
C THR A 182 0.77 2.70 -5.25
N ARG A 183 1.02 1.40 -5.02
CA ARG A 183 0.84 0.38 -6.07
C ARG A 183 -0.59 0.35 -6.60
N ALA A 184 -1.58 0.64 -5.76
CA ALA A 184 -2.98 0.70 -6.15
C ALA A 184 -3.28 1.74 -7.24
N PHE A 185 -2.42 2.75 -7.42
CA PHE A 185 -2.57 3.75 -8.48
C PHE A 185 -1.93 3.30 -9.79
N VAL A 186 -1.10 2.25 -9.77
CA VAL A 186 -0.40 1.78 -10.96
C VAL A 186 -1.30 0.83 -11.74
N GLU A 187 -1.72 1.28 -12.92
CA GLU A 187 -2.48 0.45 -13.86
C GLU A 187 -1.54 -0.50 -14.61
N ASN A 188 -0.44 0.05 -15.15
CA ASN A 188 0.48 -0.70 -16.01
C ASN A 188 1.95 -0.43 -15.67
N ILE A 189 2.78 -1.48 -15.74
CA ILE A 189 4.25 -1.34 -15.69
C ILE A 189 4.75 -1.27 -17.13
N VAL A 190 5.10 -0.07 -17.58
CA VAL A 190 5.62 0.18 -18.94
C VAL A 190 7.02 -0.39 -19.08
N LYS A 191 7.87 -0.19 -18.07
CA LYS A 191 9.23 -0.72 -18.04
C LYS A 191 9.68 -0.92 -16.61
N LYS A 192 9.99 -2.15 -16.20
CA LYS A 192 10.60 -2.44 -14.89
C LYS A 192 12.03 -1.85 -14.85
N GLY A 193 12.35 -1.20 -13.73
CA GLY A 193 13.66 -0.65 -13.42
C GLY A 193 14.70 -1.75 -13.17
N TYR A 194 15.91 -1.34 -12.77
CA TYR A 194 17.00 -2.28 -12.52
C TYR A 194 16.81 -3.01 -11.19
N GLU A 195 16.97 -4.33 -11.21
CA GLU A 195 16.84 -5.18 -10.02
C GLU A 195 18.00 -6.18 -10.00
N ASP A 196 18.76 -6.15 -8.91
CA ASP A 196 19.82 -7.10 -8.60
C ASP A 196 19.64 -7.64 -7.17
N GLU A 197 20.62 -8.39 -6.68
CA GLU A 197 20.57 -8.93 -5.32
C GLU A 197 20.60 -7.85 -4.24
N LEU A 198 21.35 -6.75 -4.45
CA LEU A 198 21.43 -5.63 -3.50
C LEU A 198 20.08 -4.91 -3.39
N GLU A 199 19.40 -4.75 -4.51
CA GLU A 199 18.06 -4.20 -4.59
C GLU A 199 17.05 -5.04 -3.79
N LEU A 200 17.09 -6.37 -3.91
CA LEU A 200 16.24 -7.27 -3.11
C LEU A 200 16.57 -7.19 -1.60
N GLN A 201 17.86 -7.10 -1.24
CA GLN A 201 18.27 -6.93 0.15
C GLN A 201 17.79 -5.59 0.72
N PHE A 202 17.88 -4.51 -0.06
CA PHE A 202 17.35 -3.20 0.33
C PHE A 202 15.85 -3.26 0.59
N GLN A 203 15.06 -3.86 -0.31
CA GLN A 203 13.62 -4.04 -0.12
C GLN A 203 13.30 -4.82 1.16
N TYR A 204 14.02 -5.93 1.40
CA TYR A 204 13.86 -6.71 2.63
C TYR A 204 14.12 -5.87 3.88
N MET A 205 15.25 -5.13 3.92
CA MET A 205 15.62 -4.30 5.06
C MET A 205 14.58 -3.21 5.33
N MET A 206 14.11 -2.52 4.28
CA MET A 206 13.14 -1.45 4.43
C MET A 206 11.77 -1.94 4.91
N LYS A 207 11.26 -3.04 4.35
CA LYS A 207 9.99 -3.64 4.81
C LYS A 207 10.10 -4.17 6.24
N LYS A 208 11.22 -4.80 6.60
CA LYS A 208 11.48 -5.24 7.97
C LYS A 208 11.44 -4.07 8.94
N GLU A 209 12.13 -2.99 8.60
CA GLU A 209 12.21 -1.83 9.48
C GLU A 209 10.87 -1.11 9.62
N LEU A 210 10.21 -0.80 8.50
CA LEU A 210 8.99 0.00 8.51
C LEU A 210 7.79 -0.80 9.02
N ILE A 211 7.58 -2.02 8.52
CA ILE A 211 6.37 -2.78 8.81
C ILE A 211 6.58 -3.66 10.04
N VAL A 212 7.64 -4.48 10.06
CA VAL A 212 7.85 -5.48 11.13
C VAL A 212 8.38 -4.86 12.42
N ASN A 213 9.25 -3.85 12.36
CA ASN A 213 9.81 -3.22 13.56
C ASN A 213 8.99 -2.04 14.05
N LYS A 214 8.58 -1.14 13.14
CA LYS A 214 7.84 0.08 13.50
C LYS A 214 6.33 -0.05 13.43
N GLY A 215 5.78 -1.12 12.85
CA GLY A 215 4.33 -1.30 12.71
C GLY A 215 3.69 -0.28 11.77
N MET A 216 4.45 0.31 10.84
CA MET A 216 3.94 1.27 9.88
C MET A 216 3.16 0.57 8.77
N CYS A 217 2.20 1.28 8.18
CA CYS A 217 1.41 0.82 7.03
C CYS A 217 1.57 1.79 5.86
N THR A 218 1.38 1.31 4.63
CA THR A 218 1.35 2.23 3.48
C THR A 218 0.12 3.13 3.52
N VAL A 219 0.26 4.34 2.95
CA VAL A 219 -0.89 5.27 2.80
C VAL A 219 -2.03 4.67 1.98
N GLY A 220 -1.76 3.64 1.16
CA GLY A 220 -2.76 2.95 0.35
C GLY A 220 -3.87 2.29 1.17
N TYR A 221 -3.59 2.01 2.45
CA TYR A 221 -4.53 1.40 3.39
C TYR A 221 -4.98 2.39 4.48
N THR A 222 -5.07 3.67 4.13
CA THR A 222 -5.56 4.74 5.03
C THR A 222 -6.87 5.33 4.56
N SER A 223 -7.54 6.11 5.44
CA SER A 223 -8.73 6.85 5.02
C SER A 223 -8.33 7.99 4.07
N PRO A 224 -9.22 8.40 3.14
CA PRO A 224 -8.98 9.54 2.26
C PRO A 224 -8.58 10.83 3.00
N GLU A 225 -9.15 11.08 4.17
CA GLU A 225 -8.82 12.24 5.02
C GLU A 225 -7.38 12.16 5.54
N THR A 226 -6.96 10.97 5.98
CA THR A 226 -5.60 10.70 6.43
C THR A 226 -4.61 10.91 5.28
N ALA A 227 -4.92 10.39 4.09
CA ALA A 227 -4.09 10.59 2.90
C ALA A 227 -3.94 12.08 2.52
N ILE A 228 -5.00 12.88 2.66
CA ILE A 228 -4.97 14.34 2.43
C ILE A 228 -4.07 15.04 3.45
N GLU A 229 -4.17 14.69 4.74
CA GLU A 229 -3.33 15.29 5.79
C GLU A 229 -1.83 14.99 5.56
N LEU A 230 -1.51 13.74 5.19
CA LEU A 230 -0.15 13.32 4.90
C LEU A 230 0.41 14.06 3.68
N ASN A 231 -0.39 14.21 2.61
CA ASN A 231 -0.01 15.00 1.43
C ASN A 231 0.26 16.47 1.78
N LYS A 232 -0.51 17.09 2.69
CA LYS A 232 -0.28 18.48 3.15
C LYS A 232 1.03 18.62 3.92
N LYS A 233 1.40 17.64 4.75
CA LYS A 233 2.69 17.63 5.47
C LYS A 233 3.87 17.53 4.51
N ILE A 234 3.76 16.65 3.51
CA ILE A 234 4.77 16.43 2.47
C ILE A 234 5.00 17.67 1.61
N THR A 235 3.93 18.26 1.08
CA THR A 235 4.01 19.45 0.21
C THR A 235 4.50 20.72 0.93
N SER A 236 4.39 20.77 2.26
CA SER A 236 4.92 21.87 3.08
C SER A 236 6.44 21.83 3.30
N GLY A 237 7.16 20.86 2.72
CA GLY A 237 8.62 20.75 2.83
C GLY A 237 9.14 20.31 4.20
N LYS A 238 8.26 20.01 5.16
CA LYS A 238 8.59 19.59 6.53
C LYS A 238 9.11 18.14 6.65
N LEU A 239 9.44 17.51 5.52
CA LEU A 239 9.61 16.06 5.42
C LEU A 239 10.83 15.61 4.60
N HIS A 240 11.67 16.54 4.17
CA HIS A 240 12.98 16.20 3.62
C HIS A 240 14.02 15.78 4.68
N GLU A 241 13.64 15.74 5.96
CA GLU A 241 14.51 15.37 7.08
C GLU A 241 14.05 14.05 7.72
N ALA A 242 14.10 12.93 6.98
CA ALA A 242 14.12 11.60 7.58
C ALA A 242 14.49 10.52 6.54
N CYS A 243 15.78 10.43 6.22
CA CYS A 243 16.48 9.18 5.94
C CYS A 243 17.83 9.26 6.65
#